data_AF-A0A1Z3CKX8-F1
#
_entry.id   AF-A0A1Z3CKX8-F1
#
_cell.length_a   1.000
_cell.length_b   1.000
_cell.length_c   1.000
_cell.angle_alpha   90.00
_cell.angle_beta   90.00
_cell.angle_gamma   90.00
#
_symmetry.space_group_name_H-M   'P 1'
#
loop_
_entity.id
_entity.type
_entity.pdbx_description
1 polymer ?
#
loop_
_entity_poly.entity_id
_entity_poly.type
_entity_poly.pdbx_seq_one_letter_code
_entity_poly.pdbx_strand_id
1 'polypeptide(L)'
;MKIYVLSHEYCYGDYKYKYKEESRFIGIYLTRKEALKALEKFKKIRGFSSHLDGFYIVKTEINQLSWIDGYRTGYFSMELGMHEEKEEE
;
A
#
# COMPACT_ATOMS: atom_id res chain seq x y z
N MET A 1 -4.37 -20.71 -8.11
CA MET A 1 -3.08 -20.38 -8.75
C MET A 1 -2.40 -19.31 -7.91
N LYS A 2 -1.14 -19.50 -7.54
CA LYS A 2 -0.38 -18.54 -6.73
C LYS A 2 0.23 -17.46 -7.63
N ILE A 3 0.10 -16.21 -7.23
CA ILE A 3 0.60 -15.02 -7.93
C ILE A 3 1.37 -14.12 -6.96
N TYR A 4 2.09 -13.15 -7.50
CA TYR A 4 2.85 -12.16 -6.78
C TYR A 4 2.43 -10.77 -7.24
N VAL A 5 1.93 -9.95 -6.33
CA VAL A 5 1.54 -8.56 -6.57
C VAL A 5 2.71 -7.66 -6.17
N LEU A 6 3.17 -6.80 -7.06
CA LEU A 6 4.12 -5.73 -6.77
C LEU A 6 3.32 -4.42 -6.59
N SER A 7 3.47 -3.78 -5.44
CA SER A 7 2.99 -2.42 -5.16
C SER A 7 4.11 -1.54 -4.64
N HIS A 8 3.85 -0.24 -4.63
CA HIS A 8 4.67 0.76 -3.97
C HIS A 8 3.80 1.63 -3.08
N GLU A 9 4.10 1.65 -1.78
CA GLU A 9 3.36 2.36 -0.76
C GLU A 9 4.33 3.18 0.08
N TYR A 10 4.06 4.47 0.22
CA TYR A 10 4.84 5.34 1.08
C TYR A 10 3.96 6.41 1.69
N CYS A 11 4.37 6.86 2.88
CA CYS A 11 3.69 7.94 3.57
C CYS A 11 4.58 9.18 3.59
N TYR A 12 3.95 10.35 3.49
CA TYR A 12 4.64 11.63 3.49
C TYR A 12 3.78 12.71 4.15
N GLY A 13 4.44 13.80 4.54
CA GLY A 13 3.82 14.89 5.28
C GLY A 13 3.98 14.76 6.79
N ASP A 14 3.50 15.76 7.50
CA ASP A 14 3.55 15.84 8.95
C ASP A 14 2.27 15.22 9.54
N TYR A 15 2.42 14.25 10.45
CA TYR A 15 1.33 13.64 11.21
C TYR A 15 0.43 14.67 11.90
N LYS A 16 0.96 15.85 12.25
CA LYS A 16 0.20 16.92 12.90
C LYS A 16 -0.73 17.68 11.97
N TYR A 17 -0.42 17.71 10.68
CA TYR A 17 -1.09 18.63 9.75
C TYR A 17 -1.70 17.93 8.55
N LYS A 18 -0.96 17.04 7.86
CA LYS A 18 -1.39 16.34 6.64
C LYS A 18 -0.56 15.09 6.39
N TYR A 19 -0.81 14.03 7.16
CA TYR A 19 -0.30 12.69 6.81
C TYR A 19 -0.99 12.23 5.53
N LYS A 20 -0.20 11.87 4.52
CA LYS A 20 -0.70 11.35 3.25
C LYS A 20 -0.07 10.01 2.98
N GLU A 21 -0.91 9.05 2.65
CA GLU A 21 -0.51 7.74 2.18
C GLU A 21 -0.68 7.69 0.66
N GLU A 22 0.34 7.22 -0.05
CA GLU A 22 0.28 7.00 -1.50
C GLU A 22 0.59 5.55 -1.77
N SER A 23 -0.38 4.87 -2.37
CA SER A 23 -0.23 3.51 -2.89
C SER A 23 -0.27 3.52 -4.42
N ARG A 24 0.59 2.73 -5.04
CA ARG A 24 0.65 2.48 -6.47
C ARG A 24 0.74 0.99 -6.71
N PHE A 25 -0.29 0.44 -7.35
CA PHE A 25 -0.21 -0.89 -7.94
C PHE A 25 0.73 -0.86 -9.14
N ILE A 26 1.68 -1.81 -9.21
CA ILE A 26 2.65 -1.89 -10.30
C ILE A 26 2.36 -3.08 -11.22
N GLY A 27 2.07 -4.26 -10.67
CA GLY A 27 1.78 -5.42 -11.52
C GLY A 27 1.59 -6.74 -10.78
N ILE A 28 1.11 -7.75 -11.53
CA ILE A 28 0.90 -9.13 -11.07
C ILE A 28 1.82 -10.05 -11.87
N TYR A 29 2.46 -11.00 -11.18
CA TYR A 29 3.42 -11.94 -11.75
C TYR A 29 3.13 -13.37 -11.31
N LEU A 30 3.38 -14.35 -12.18
CA LEU A 30 3.23 -15.76 -11.84
C LEU A 30 4.36 -16.23 -10.91
N THR A 31 5.55 -15.66 -11.03
CA THR A 31 6.70 -16.01 -10.22
C THR A 31 7.28 -14.82 -9.46
N ARG A 32 7.82 -15.07 -8.26
CA ARG A 32 8.54 -14.06 -7.48
C ARG A 32 9.73 -13.48 -8.25
N LYS A 33 10.38 -14.30 -9.07
CA LYS A 33 11.53 -13.91 -9.88
C LYS A 33 11.18 -12.82 -10.88
N GLU A 34 10.01 -12.91 -11.51
CA GLU A 34 9.52 -11.88 -12.45
C GLU A 34 9.15 -10.59 -11.72
N ALA A 35 8.49 -10.69 -10.57
CA ALA A 35 8.21 -9.53 -9.72
C ALA A 35 9.49 -8.80 -9.29
N LEU A 36 10.54 -9.53 -8.91
CA LEU A 36 11.85 -8.94 -8.57
C LEU A 36 12.52 -8.26 -9.77
N LYS A 37 12.43 -8.84 -10.96
CA LYS A 37 12.94 -8.19 -12.19
C LYS A 37 12.22 -6.88 -12.48
N ALA A 38 10.91 -6.82 -12.25
CA ALA A 38 10.15 -5.58 -12.40
C ALA A 38 10.54 -4.56 -11.33
N LEU A 39 10.65 -4.97 -10.07
CA LEU A 39 11.11 -4.12 -8.97
C LEU A 39 12.44 -3.44 -9.28
N GLU A 40 13.44 -4.19 -9.79
CA GLU A 40 14.74 -3.60 -10.16
C GLU A 40 14.66 -2.56 -11.30
N LYS A 41 13.65 -2.65 -12.17
CA LYS A 41 13.37 -1.60 -13.17
C LYS A 41 12.75 -0.37 -12.51
N PHE A 42 11.77 -0.57 -11.64
CA PHE A 42 11.01 0.51 -10.99
C PHE A 42 11.87 1.32 -10.01
N LYS A 43 12.85 0.70 -9.34
CA LYS A 43 13.84 1.40 -8.50
C LYS A 43 14.56 2.56 -9.20
N LYS A 44 14.62 2.56 -10.54
CA LYS A 44 15.31 3.56 -11.35
C LYS A 44 14.38 4.66 -11.88
N ILE A 45 13.07 4.53 -11.70
CA ILE A 45 12.08 5.48 -12.22
C ILE A 45 11.90 6.62 -11.21
N ARG A 46 11.92 7.87 -11.69
CA ARG A 46 11.69 9.06 -10.87
C ARG A 46 10.34 8.95 -10.14
N GLY A 47 10.34 9.26 -8.85
CA GLY A 47 9.16 9.15 -7.96
C GLY A 47 9.17 7.86 -7.15
N PHE A 48 9.53 6.72 -7.76
CA PHE A 48 9.77 5.48 -7.03
C PHE A 48 11.16 5.45 -6.39
N SER A 49 12.16 6.01 -7.09
CA SER A 49 13.55 6.03 -6.62
C SER A 49 13.79 6.85 -5.35
N SER A 50 12.85 7.71 -4.94
CA SER A 50 12.94 8.50 -3.72
C SER A 50 12.46 7.75 -2.46
N HIS A 51 11.77 6.61 -2.61
CA HIS A 51 11.21 5.83 -1.52
C HIS A 51 11.43 4.33 -1.79
N LEU A 52 12.68 3.89 -1.75
CA LEU A 52 13.06 2.52 -2.15
C LEU A 52 12.56 1.44 -1.18
N ASP A 53 12.27 1.84 0.05
CA ASP A 53 11.66 1.03 1.11
C ASP A 53 10.16 0.82 0.92
N GLY A 54 9.51 1.65 0.09
CA GLY A 54 8.08 1.56 -0.18
C GLY A 54 7.65 0.40 -1.08
N PHE A 55 8.55 -0.47 -1.55
CA PHE A 55 8.18 -1.57 -2.45
C PHE A 55 7.75 -2.84 -1.71
N TYR A 56 6.58 -3.36 -2.08
CA TYR A 56 6.02 -4.59 -1.52
C TYR A 56 5.79 -5.64 -2.61
N ILE A 57 6.24 -6.88 -2.36
CA ILE A 57 5.88 -8.04 -3.18
C ILE A 57 5.07 -9.00 -2.32
N VAL A 58 3.76 -9.01 -2.50
CA VAL A 58 2.83 -9.84 -1.75
C VAL A 58 2.49 -11.09 -2.55
N LYS A 59 2.61 -12.26 -1.93
CA LYS A 59 2.18 -13.53 -2.51
C LYS A 59 0.71 -13.75 -2.18
N THR A 60 -0.11 -14.01 -3.20
CA THR A 60 -1.55 -14.25 -3.01
C THR A 60 -2.07 -15.28 -4.00
N GLU A 61 -3.36 -15.60 -3.93
CA GLU A 61 -4.06 -16.49 -4.85
C GLU A 61 -5.17 -15.75 -5.59
N ILE A 62 -5.44 -16.16 -6.84
CA ILE A 62 -6.55 -15.61 -7.62
C ILE A 62 -7.89 -16.16 -7.14
N ASN A 63 -8.97 -15.45 -7.47
CA ASN A 63 -10.36 -15.82 -7.14
C ASN A 63 -10.64 -15.92 -5.63
N GLN A 64 -9.94 -15.11 -4.84
CA GLN A 64 -10.20 -14.93 -3.42
C GLN A 64 -10.76 -13.53 -3.16
N LEU A 65 -11.68 -13.44 -2.19
CA LEU A 65 -12.18 -12.16 -1.70
C LEU A 65 -11.29 -11.68 -0.55
N SER A 66 -10.99 -10.38 -0.54
CA SER A 66 -10.33 -9.69 0.57
C SER A 66 -11.30 -8.69 1.19
N TRP A 67 -11.04 -8.25 2.42
CA TRP A 67 -11.90 -7.29 3.14
C TRP A 67 -13.35 -7.75 3.29
N ILE A 68 -13.55 -9.06 3.57
CA ILE A 68 -14.89 -9.64 3.74
C ILE A 68 -15.64 -9.05 4.94
N ASP A 69 -14.91 -8.54 5.92
CA ASP A 69 -15.46 -7.87 7.10
C ASP A 69 -15.74 -6.37 6.86
N GLY A 70 -15.59 -5.90 5.61
CA GLY A 70 -15.71 -4.50 5.24
C GLY A 70 -14.45 -3.68 5.53
N TYR A 71 -14.58 -2.36 5.48
CA TYR A 71 -13.54 -1.41 5.87
C TYR A 71 -14.15 -0.35 6.79
N ARG A 72 -13.32 0.28 7.61
CA ARG A 72 -13.73 1.40 8.47
C ARG A 72 -12.89 2.62 8.13
N THR A 73 -13.54 3.78 8.08
CA THR A 73 -12.84 5.05 7.95
C THR A 73 -12.57 5.56 9.36
N GLY A 74 -11.30 5.60 9.74
CA GLY A 74 -10.85 6.20 10.99
C GLY A 74 -10.07 7.48 10.72
N TYR A 75 -10.18 8.45 11.60
CA TYR A 75 -9.33 9.63 11.62
C TYR A 75 -8.22 9.42 12.64
N PHE A 76 -7.01 9.82 12.28
CA PHE A 76 -5.88 9.80 13.20
C PHE A 76 -5.69 11.20 13.77
N SER A 77 -5.80 11.34 15.09
CA SER A 77 -5.30 12.53 15.80
C SER A 77 -4.14 12.14 16.70
N MET A 78 -3.19 13.04 16.88
CA MET A 78 -2.02 12.80 17.72
C MET A 78 -2.40 12.67 19.21
N GLU A 79 -3.53 13.23 19.61
CA GLU A 79 -4.03 13.23 21.00
C GLU A 79 -4.85 11.98 21.33
N LEU A 80 -5.69 11.51 20.41
CA LEU A 80 -6.62 10.39 20.65
C LEU A 80 -6.15 9.08 19.99
N GLY A 81 -5.13 9.14 19.12
CA GLY A 81 -4.78 8.03 18.25
C GLY A 81 -5.82 7.82 17.14
N MET A 82 -5.95 6.58 16.67
CA MET A 82 -7.01 6.21 15.73
C MET A 82 -8.37 6.24 16.42
N HIS A 83 -9.31 7.01 15.87
CA HIS A 83 -10.69 7.09 16.35
C HIS A 83 -11.67 7.15 15.17
N GLU A 84 -12.90 6.68 15.41
CA GLU A 84 -14.02 6.80 14.48
C GLU A 84 -14.87 7.99 14.95
N GLU A 85 -15.17 8.93 14.07
CA GLU A 85 -16.22 9.91 14.36
C GLU A 85 -17.57 9.19 14.27
N LYS A 86 -18.38 9.28 15.34
CA LYS A 86 -19.78 8.89 15.25
C LYS A 86 -20.51 10.02 14.54
N GLU A 87 -21.19 9.73 13.43
CA GLU A 87 -22.18 10.67 12.87
C GLU A 87 -23.22 10.93 13.97
N GLU A 88 -23.25 12.17 14.49
CA GLU A 88 -24.34 12.61 15.36
C GLU A 88 -25.58 12.79 14.49
N GLU A 89 -26.63 12.01 14.78
CA GLU A 89 -27.98 12.08 14.17
C GLU A 89 -28.72 13.38 14.53
#